data_AF-A0A327JHQ9-F1
#
_entry.id   AF-A0A327JHQ9-F1
#
_cell.length_a   1.000
_cell.length_b   1.000
_cell.length_c   1.000
_cell.angle_alpha   90.00
_cell.angle_beta   90.00
_cell.angle_gamma   90.00
#
_symmetry.space_group_name_H-M   'P 1'
#
loop_
_entity.id
_entity.type
_entity.pdbx_description
1 polymer ?
#
loop_
_entity_poly.entity_id
_entity_poly.type
_entity_poly.pdbx_seq_one_letter_code
_entity_poly.pdbx_strand_id
1 'polypeptide(L)'
;MSMRDKIEAKLKLALRPESIRVEDESAKHAGHIERHGHADPDGDTHFRVWIVSDMFAGKSRVECHRMITDLLAEEFDAGLHALAIHSSTPAQSA
;
A
#
# COMPACT_ATOMS: atom_id res chain seq x y z
N MET A 1 12.62 10.86 3.98
CA MET A 1 11.42 10.43 3.22
C MET A 1 10.58 9.58 4.14
N SER A 2 9.31 9.93 4.34
CA SER A 2 8.36 9.14 5.14
C SER A 2 8.01 7.82 4.45
N MET A 3 7.44 6.86 5.19
CA MET A 3 7.12 5.54 4.64
C MET A 3 6.09 5.63 3.50
N ARG A 4 5.10 6.50 3.67
CA ARG A 4 4.14 6.89 2.62
C ARG A 4 4.83 7.27 1.30
N ASP A 5 5.87 8.10 1.39
CA ASP A 5 6.57 8.66 0.23
C ASP A 5 7.34 7.56 -0.52
N LYS A 6 7.96 6.64 0.22
CA LYS A 6 8.62 5.45 -0.34
C LYS A 6 7.62 4.55 -1.08
N ILE A 7 6.49 4.23 -0.44
CA ILE A 7 5.42 3.43 -1.04
C ILE A 7 4.93 4.09 -2.33
N GLU A 8 4.61 5.38 -2.28
CA GLU A 8 4.10 6.11 -3.44
C GLU A 8 5.11 6.14 -4.60
N ALA A 9 6.38 6.45 -4.31
CA ALA A 9 7.43 6.51 -5.32
C ALA A 9 7.66 5.17 -6.01
N LYS A 10 7.70 4.07 -5.24
CA LYS A 10 7.97 2.72 -5.76
C LYS A 10 6.83 2.22 -6.62
N LEU A 11 5.58 2.42 -6.18
CA LEU A 11 4.40 2.07 -6.96
C LEU A 11 4.27 2.94 -8.21
N LYS A 12 4.59 4.25 -8.14
CA LYS A 12 4.62 5.12 -9.33
C LYS A 12 5.63 4.63 -10.36
N LEU A 13 6.83 4.25 -9.92
CA LEU A 13 7.89 3.80 -10.82
C LEU A 13 7.56 2.46 -11.48
N ALA A 14 7.06 1.50 -10.71
CA ALA A 14 6.81 0.14 -11.18
C ALA A 14 5.51 -0.01 -11.98
N LEU A 15 4.43 0.64 -11.52
CA LEU A 15 3.08 0.41 -12.06
C LEU A 15 2.59 1.51 -13.00
N ARG A 16 3.35 2.62 -13.09
CA ARG A 16 3.02 3.82 -13.91
C ARG A 16 1.52 4.15 -13.87
N PRO A 17 0.93 4.30 -12.68
CA PRO A 17 -0.51 4.45 -12.55
C PRO A 17 -0.97 5.80 -13.09
N GLU A 18 -2.19 5.83 -13.63
CA GLU A 18 -2.85 7.10 -13.97
C GLU A 18 -3.25 7.88 -12.72
N SER A 19 -3.54 7.18 -11.62
CA SER A 19 -3.86 7.80 -10.34
C SER A 19 -3.42 6.91 -9.20
N ILE A 20 -2.83 7.53 -8.18
CA ILE A 20 -2.41 6.88 -6.94
C ILE A 20 -2.70 7.79 -5.76
N ARG A 21 -3.23 7.19 -4.68
CA ARG A 21 -3.40 7.84 -3.39
C ARG A 21 -2.93 6.88 -2.30
N VAL A 22 -2.03 7.36 -1.44
CA VAL A 22 -1.57 6.63 -0.26
C VAL A 22 -2.01 7.41 0.99
N GLU A 23 -2.67 6.74 1.92
CA GLU A 23 -3.15 7.32 3.18
C GLU A 23 -2.63 6.50 4.36
N ASP A 24 -2.09 7.18 5.37
CA ASP A 24 -1.73 6.55 6.64
C ASP A 24 -2.99 6.31 7.48
N GLU A 25 -3.21 5.06 7.88
CA GLU A 25 -4.31 4.65 8.76
C GLU A 25 -3.78 4.15 10.12
N SER A 26 -2.52 4.47 10.46
CA SER A 26 -1.86 4.01 11.69
C SER A 26 -2.59 4.52 12.94
N ALA A 27 -3.04 5.78 12.93
CA ALA A 27 -3.81 6.36 14.03
C ALA A 27 -5.16 5.65 14.29
N LYS A 28 -5.78 5.05 13.26
CA LYS A 28 -7.04 4.30 13.40
C LYS A 28 -6.86 2.95 14.09
N HIS A 29 -5.62 2.44 14.13
CA HIS A 29 -5.28 1.12 14.67
C HIS A 29 -4.38 1.18 15.91
N ALA A 30 -4.11 2.37 16.45
CA ALA A 30 -3.26 2.56 17.62
C ALA A 30 -3.72 1.73 18.85
N GLY A 31 -5.03 1.52 19.04
CA GLY A 31 -5.56 0.68 20.12
C GLY A 31 -5.38 -0.84 19.95
N HIS A 32 -4.94 -1.31 18.77
CA HIS A 32 -4.62 -2.73 18.50
C HIS A 32 -3.11 -3.01 18.64
N ILE A 33 -2.30 -1.96 18.78
CA ILE A 33 -0.84 -2.02 18.87
C ILE A 33 -0.36 -2.46 20.28
N GLU A 34 -1.17 -2.27 21.32
CA GLU A 34 -0.78 -2.60 22.70
C GLU A 34 -0.71 -4.12 23.00
N ARG A 35 -1.21 -5.01 22.12
CA ARG A 35 -1.19 -6.48 22.36
C ARG A 35 -0.08 -7.26 21.67
N HIS A 36 0.50 -6.72 20.59
CA HIS A 36 1.57 -7.39 19.86
C HIS A 36 2.82 -6.53 20.02
N GLY A 37 3.54 -6.77 21.13
CA GLY A 37 4.79 -6.07 21.42
C GLY A 37 5.70 -6.03 20.19
N HIS A 38 6.29 -4.85 19.96
CA HIS A 38 7.05 -4.45 18.76
C HIS A 38 6.20 -3.90 17.59
N ALA A 39 5.55 -2.75 17.81
CA ALA A 39 5.33 -1.80 16.74
C ALA A 39 5.75 -0.42 17.24
N ASP A 40 6.55 0.29 16.47
CA ASP A 40 7.01 1.63 16.79
C ASP A 40 5.82 2.54 17.13
N PRO A 41 5.86 3.29 18.24
CA PRO A 41 4.78 4.15 18.69
C PRO A 41 4.52 5.38 17.79
N ASP A 42 5.29 5.53 16.70
CA ASP A 42 5.40 6.77 15.92
C ASP A 42 4.34 6.93 14.80
N GLY A 43 3.56 5.89 14.50
CA GLY A 43 2.75 5.85 13.27
C GLY A 43 3.56 5.27 12.10
N ASP A 44 3.03 5.28 10.87
CA ASP A 44 3.67 4.69 9.67
C ASP A 44 3.74 3.14 9.62
N THR A 45 2.79 2.42 10.23
CA THR A 45 2.72 0.94 10.14
C THR A 45 1.53 0.42 9.32
N HIS A 46 0.46 1.20 9.17
CA HIS A 46 -0.74 0.80 8.45
C HIS A 46 -1.08 1.82 7.36
N PHE A 47 -1.16 1.36 6.11
CA PHE A 47 -1.47 2.23 4.98
C PHE A 47 -2.62 1.71 4.14
N ARG A 48 -3.29 2.65 3.46
CA ARG A 48 -4.23 2.36 2.40
C ARG A 48 -3.76 2.95 1.09
N VAL A 49 -3.83 2.15 0.04
CA VAL A 49 -3.46 2.52 -1.32
C VAL A 49 -4.67 2.37 -2.22
N TRP A 50 -5.01 3.44 -2.93
CA TRP A 50 -5.86 3.39 -4.11
C TRP A 50 -4.99 3.63 -5.32
N ILE A 51 -5.06 2.73 -6.29
CA ILE A 51 -4.22 2.78 -7.48
C ILE A 51 -5.01 2.37 -8.72
N VAL A 52 -4.91 3.22 -9.75
CA VAL A 52 -5.50 3.00 -11.07
C VAL A 52 -4.38 2.80 -12.07
N SER A 53 -4.28 1.60 -12.67
CA SER A 53 -3.26 1.28 -13.67
C SER A 53 -3.76 0.25 -14.67
N ASP A 54 -3.36 0.41 -15.94
CA ASP A 54 -3.61 -0.57 -16.99
C ASP A 54 -2.90 -1.91 -16.73
N MET A 55 -1.84 -1.90 -15.91
CA MET A 55 -1.14 -3.13 -15.52
C MET A 55 -2.01 -4.11 -14.73
N PHE A 56 -3.18 -3.68 -14.24
CA PHE A 56 -4.17 -4.55 -13.60
C PHE A 56 -5.15 -5.19 -14.57
N ALA A 57 -5.13 -4.84 -15.86
CA ALA A 57 -6.02 -5.41 -16.86
C ALA A 57 -5.81 -6.92 -16.99
N GLY A 58 -6.91 -7.67 -16.95
CA GLY A 58 -6.90 -9.13 -17.03
C GLY A 58 -6.37 -9.84 -15.78
N LYS A 59 -6.01 -9.12 -14.72
CA LYS A 59 -5.56 -9.71 -13.45
C LYS A 59 -6.70 -9.83 -12.46
N SER A 60 -6.71 -10.92 -11.70
CA SER A 60 -7.59 -11.10 -10.55
C SER A 60 -7.19 -10.17 -9.41
N ARG A 61 -8.12 -9.85 -8.51
CA ARG A 61 -7.84 -9.05 -7.30
C ARG A 61 -6.63 -9.57 -6.51
N VAL A 62 -6.51 -10.89 -6.36
CA VAL A 62 -5.39 -11.53 -5.64
C VAL A 62 -4.06 -11.33 -6.37
N GLU A 63 -4.06 -11.34 -7.71
CA GLU A 63 -2.86 -11.11 -8.52
C GLU A 63 -2.40 -9.65 -8.42
N CYS A 64 -3.34 -8.70 -8.44
CA CYS A 64 -3.04 -7.29 -8.22
C CYS A 64 -2.47 -7.05 -6.81
N HIS A 65 -3.08 -7.67 -5.79
CA HIS A 65 -2.59 -7.60 -4.41
C HIS A 65 -1.18 -8.17 -4.29
N ARG A 66 -0.94 -9.39 -4.82
CA ARG A 66 0.40 -9.99 -4.84
C ARG A 66 1.43 -9.11 -5.52
N MET A 67 1.11 -8.54 -6.68
CA MET A 67 2.01 -7.66 -7.41
C MET A 67 2.38 -6.42 -6.58
N ILE A 68 1.43 -5.79 -5.90
CA ILE A 68 1.69 -4.62 -5.06
C ILE A 68 2.47 -5.00 -3.80
N THR A 69 2.15 -6.12 -3.15
CA THR A 69 2.88 -6.60 -1.98
C THR A 69 4.33 -6.97 -2.32
N ASP A 70 4.57 -7.62 -3.46
CA ASP A 70 5.91 -7.99 -3.93
C ASP A 70 6.78 -6.76 -4.19
N LEU A 71 6.21 -5.74 -4.84
CA LEU A 71 6.88 -4.44 -5.04
C LEU A 71 7.24 -3.73 -3.74
N LEU A 72 6.52 -4.01 -2.65
CA LEU A 72 6.70 -3.37 -1.35
C LEU A 72 7.37 -4.29 -0.32
N ALA A 73 8.00 -5.40 -0.76
CA ALA A 73 8.60 -6.36 0.15
C ALA A 73 9.67 -5.75 1.07
N GLU A 74 10.49 -4.84 0.55
CA GLU A 74 11.51 -4.12 1.34
C GLU A 74 10.88 -3.19 2.39
N GLU A 75 9.72 -2.63 2.09
CA GLU A 75 8.95 -1.79 3.02
C GLU A 75 8.33 -2.62 4.14
N PHE A 76 7.87 -3.84 3.86
CA PHE A 76 7.44 -4.80 4.88
C PHE A 76 8.60 -5.22 5.80
N ASP A 77 9.80 -5.44 5.25
CA ASP A 77 11.00 -5.72 6.04
C ASP A 77 11.42 -4.52 6.91
N ALA A 78 11.21 -3.30 6.40
CA ALA A 78 11.54 -2.05 7.08
C ALA A 78 10.51 -1.59 8.13
N GLY A 79 9.41 -2.31 8.34
CA GLY A 79 8.44 -2.02 9.42
C GLY A 79 6.99 -1.76 8.99
N LEU A 80 6.66 -1.81 7.70
CA LEU A 80 5.25 -1.80 7.25
C LEU A 80 4.53 -3.05 7.80
N HIS A 81 3.42 -2.86 8.51
CA HIS A 81 2.66 -3.97 9.08
C HIS A 81 1.50 -4.41 8.20
N ALA A 82 0.72 -3.45 7.67
CA ALA A 82 -0.44 -3.77 6.87
C ALA A 82 -0.68 -2.76 5.74
N LEU A 83 -1.19 -3.27 4.62
CA LEU A 83 -1.54 -2.48 3.45
C LEU A 83 -2.95 -2.85 2.95
N ALA A 84 -3.88 -1.91 3.04
CA ALA A 84 -5.19 -2.02 2.41
C ALA A 84 -5.11 -1.58 0.94
N ILE A 85 -5.33 -2.50 0.01
CA ILE A 85 -5.12 -2.25 -1.43
C ILE A 85 -6.46 -2.20 -2.17
N HIS A 86 -6.71 -1.07 -2.85
CA HIS A 86 -7.75 -0.88 -3.84
C HIS A 86 -7.10 -0.66 -5.22
N SER A 87 -7.11 -1.70 -6.04
CA SER A 87 -6.55 -1.69 -7.39
C SER A 87 -7.66 -1.74 -8.43
N SER A 88 -7.68 -0.78 -9.35
CA SER A 88 -8.66 -0.70 -10.44
C SER A 88 -7.98 -0.44 -11.78
N THR A 89 -8.60 -0.87 -12.87
CA THR A 89 -8.16 -0.44 -14.21
C THR A 89 -8.78 0.92 -14.57
N PRO A 90 -8.22 1.64 -15.56
CA PRO A 90 -8.81 2.87 -16.07
C PRO A 90 -10.26 2.68 -16.52
N ALA A 91 -10.53 1.58 -17.21
CA ALA A 91 -11.87 1.20 -17.68
C ALA A 91 -12.89 0.96 -16.56
N GLN A 92 -12.43 0.64 -15.34
CA GLN A 92 -13.29 0.42 -14.17
C GLN A 92 -13.44 1.67 -13.29
N SER A 93 -12.64 2.71 -13.56
CA SER A 93 -12.58 3.94 -12.76
C SER A 93 -13.22 5.14 -13.47
N ALA A 94 -13.67 4.94 -14.72
CA ALA A 94 -14.40 5.90 -15.55
C ALA A 94 -15.89 5.95 -15.21
#